data_AF-A0A640KY44-F1
#
_entry.id   AF-A0A640KY44-F1
#
_cell.length_a   1.000
_cell.length_b   1.000
_cell.length_c   1.000
_cell.angle_alpha   90.00
_cell.angle_beta   90.00
_cell.angle_gamma   90.00
#
_symmetry.space_group_name_H-M   'P 1'
#
loop_
_entity.id
_entity.type
_entity.pdbx_description
1 polymer ?
#
loop_
_entity_poly.entity_id
_entity_poly.type
_entity_poly.pdbx_seq_one_letter_code
_entity_poly.pdbx_strand_id
1 'polypeptide(L)'
;MSVEKIATSSTSGEKRSAYAEAADPDCYRVADARLFTCAEHGEACVLCVTAGKNGRGGRTAAVGATLFWLTCRNLNAIIARFEGYRCVQAVPAVMGLHPCLRDWHVQSHSAYETRAKGFLSPAQWRFFEAHFLSQEQPSLHKYGNAAVGHATDMKCLHALVAQTLAGAANPIGSIVVNYVLLQHQLVSEAAEVGNSEQQAAEERRLSMRATLDSTLLFSDFAKAFVKAASERPCGEWHDLCNVYFEVPLPEGNMWCKKAVQYMWRADSQLASLCPDLCARALTVLHALEGHSRRRHKKHRVN
;
A
#
# COMPACT_ATOMS: atom_id res chain seq x y z
N MET A 1 20.78 -69.79 -2.36
CA MET A 1 21.32 -68.42 -2.16
C MET A 1 20.16 -67.44 -2.32
N SER A 2 19.48 -67.16 -1.23
CA SER A 2 18.34 -66.25 -1.10
C SER A 2 18.85 -65.00 -0.40
N VAL A 3 18.93 -63.89 -1.14
CA VAL A 3 19.31 -62.59 -0.60
C VAL A 3 18.04 -61.80 -0.34
N GLU A 4 17.70 -61.67 0.94
CA GLU A 4 16.64 -60.81 1.45
C GLU A 4 16.91 -59.35 1.06
N LYS A 5 15.99 -58.74 0.31
CA LYS A 5 15.93 -57.29 0.15
C LYS A 5 15.19 -56.71 1.36
N ILE A 6 15.97 -56.17 2.30
CA ILE A 6 15.48 -55.34 3.39
C ILE A 6 14.84 -54.09 2.77
N ALA A 7 13.52 -53.96 2.94
CA ALA A 7 12.79 -52.73 2.68
C ALA A 7 13.11 -51.73 3.78
N THR A 8 14.00 -50.77 3.49
CA THR A 8 14.12 -49.56 4.30
C THR A 8 12.93 -48.65 3.99
N SER A 9 11.90 -48.73 4.83
CA SER A 9 10.85 -47.71 4.89
C SER A 9 11.49 -46.42 5.40
N SER A 10 11.95 -45.57 4.49
CA SER A 10 12.11 -44.16 4.81
C SER A 10 10.70 -43.57 4.92
N THR A 11 10.15 -43.58 6.14
CA THR A 11 9.11 -42.64 6.51
C THR A 11 9.63 -41.26 6.19
N SER A 12 9.17 -40.69 5.07
CA SER A 12 9.34 -39.28 4.75
C SER A 12 8.63 -38.52 5.85
N GLY A 13 9.35 -38.20 6.93
CA GLY A 13 8.88 -37.27 7.93
C GLY A 13 8.52 -36.01 7.19
N GLU A 14 7.22 -35.77 7.02
CA GLU A 14 6.70 -34.50 6.55
C GLU A 14 7.36 -33.46 7.45
N LYS A 15 8.25 -32.64 6.88
CA LYS A 15 8.82 -31.49 7.58
C LYS A 15 7.64 -30.57 7.88
N ARG A 16 6.94 -30.84 8.99
CA ARG A 16 5.96 -29.94 9.56
C ARG A 16 6.70 -28.66 9.78
N SER A 17 6.29 -27.69 8.99
CA SER A 17 6.83 -26.37 9.10
C SER A 17 6.57 -25.86 10.53
N ALA A 18 7.54 -25.20 11.17
CA ALA A 18 7.30 -24.51 12.45
C ALA A 18 6.11 -23.52 12.35
N TYR A 19 5.77 -23.14 11.11
CA TYR A 19 4.61 -22.33 10.73
C TYR A 19 3.25 -23.10 10.81
N ALA A 20 3.21 -24.40 11.13
CA ALA A 20 1.99 -25.22 11.15
C ALA A 20 1.23 -25.24 12.46
N GLU A 21 1.93 -25.17 13.59
CA GLU A 21 1.30 -25.12 14.91
C GLU A 21 0.70 -23.73 15.20
N ALA A 22 1.21 -22.68 14.52
CA ALA A 22 0.71 -21.31 14.62
C ALA A 22 -0.40 -20.99 13.61
N ALA A 23 -0.73 -21.92 12.71
CA ALA A 23 -1.72 -21.72 11.67
C ALA A 23 -3.06 -22.27 12.11
N ASP A 24 -3.96 -21.37 12.50
CA ASP A 24 -5.37 -21.71 12.65
C ASP A 24 -6.10 -21.46 11.31
N PRO A 25 -6.57 -22.51 10.60
CA PRO A 25 -7.32 -22.36 9.36
C PRO A 25 -8.62 -21.56 9.53
N ASP A 26 -9.22 -21.57 10.72
CA ASP A 26 -10.47 -20.85 11.00
C ASP A 26 -10.22 -19.35 11.20
N CYS A 27 -9.01 -18.98 11.64
CA CYS A 27 -8.58 -17.59 11.73
C CYS A 27 -7.95 -17.08 10.42
N TYR A 28 -7.98 -17.86 9.34
CA TYR A 28 -7.31 -17.50 8.09
C TYR A 28 -7.97 -16.32 7.38
N ARG A 29 -7.20 -15.24 7.12
CA ARG A 29 -7.69 -14.00 6.48
C ARG A 29 -8.83 -13.33 7.26
N VAL A 30 -8.95 -13.64 8.55
CA VAL A 30 -9.86 -12.97 9.45
C VAL A 30 -9.12 -11.78 10.05
N ALA A 31 -9.77 -10.61 10.05
CA ALA A 31 -9.19 -9.42 10.67
C ALA A 31 -9.15 -9.60 12.19
N ASP A 32 -7.95 -9.49 12.79
CA ASP A 32 -7.76 -9.52 14.23
C ASP A 32 -8.16 -8.19 14.88
N ALA A 33 -7.93 -7.08 14.17
CA ALA A 33 -8.29 -5.75 14.63
C ALA A 33 -8.52 -4.80 13.45
N ARG A 34 -9.40 -3.82 13.65
CA ARG A 34 -9.57 -2.68 12.73
C ARG A 34 -8.59 -1.59 13.11
N LEU A 35 -7.74 -1.19 12.18
CA LEU A 35 -6.69 -0.18 12.40
C LEU A 35 -7.06 1.18 11.82
N PHE A 36 -7.81 1.17 10.71
CA PHE A 36 -8.33 2.37 10.08
C PHE A 36 -9.72 2.08 9.51
N THR A 37 -10.67 2.98 9.74
CA THR A 37 -12.07 2.80 9.30
C THR A 37 -12.38 3.72 8.12
N CYS A 38 -13.36 3.33 7.32
CA CYS A 38 -13.96 4.23 6.35
C CYS A 38 -15.47 4.23 6.52
N ALA A 39 -16.13 5.34 6.19
CA ALA A 39 -17.55 5.56 6.42
C ALA A 39 -18.43 4.56 5.65
N GLU A 40 -18.03 4.15 4.45
CA GLU A 40 -18.85 3.27 3.59
C GLU A 40 -18.75 1.78 3.95
N HIS A 41 -17.53 1.29 4.25
CA HIS A 41 -17.29 -0.15 4.43
C HIS A 41 -17.01 -0.55 5.89
N GLY A 42 -16.86 0.41 6.81
CA GLY A 42 -16.56 0.17 8.23
C GLY A 42 -15.11 -0.21 8.53
N GLU A 43 -14.35 -0.64 7.53
CA GLU A 43 -12.93 -0.96 7.63
C GLU A 43 -12.18 -0.59 6.34
N ALA A 44 -11.00 -0.02 6.48
CA ALA A 44 -10.12 0.35 5.38
C ALA A 44 -8.72 -0.25 5.53
N CYS A 45 -8.22 -0.35 6.76
CA CYS A 45 -7.01 -1.09 7.10
C CYS A 45 -7.28 -1.98 8.33
N VAL A 46 -6.81 -3.22 8.27
CA VAL A 46 -6.94 -4.21 9.35
C VAL A 46 -5.59 -4.82 9.70
N LEU A 47 -5.47 -5.28 10.94
CA LEU A 47 -4.48 -6.25 11.35
C LEU A 47 -4.98 -7.63 10.94
N CYS A 48 -4.14 -8.40 10.26
CA CYS A 48 -4.34 -9.83 10.06
C CYS A 48 -3.00 -10.55 10.21
N VAL A 49 -2.80 -11.13 11.39
CA VAL A 49 -1.60 -11.83 11.81
C VAL A 49 -1.44 -13.12 10.99
N THR A 50 -2.54 -13.83 10.73
CA THR A 50 -2.58 -15.12 10.01
C THR A 50 -2.73 -14.99 8.49
N ALA A 51 -2.35 -13.84 7.92
CA ALA A 51 -2.45 -13.63 6.48
C ALA A 51 -1.23 -14.19 5.72
N GLY A 52 -1.37 -15.37 5.13
CA GLY A 52 -0.37 -15.92 4.21
C GLY A 52 -0.99 -16.91 3.25
N LYS A 53 -0.59 -17.03 1.98
CA LYS A 53 -1.13 -18.11 1.14
C LYS A 53 -0.72 -19.46 1.76
N ASN A 54 -1.64 -20.44 1.82
CA ASN A 54 -1.24 -21.83 1.96
C ASN A 54 -0.16 -22.06 0.89
N GLY A 55 1.08 -22.28 1.32
CA GLY A 55 2.17 -22.48 0.37
C GLY A 55 1.85 -23.73 -0.45
N ARG A 56 2.26 -23.75 -1.74
CA ARG A 56 2.18 -24.98 -2.54
C ARG A 56 2.85 -26.12 -1.73
N GLY A 57 2.15 -27.25 -1.57
CA GLY A 57 2.65 -28.42 -0.84
C GLY A 57 2.34 -28.46 0.65
N GLY A 58 1.13 -28.07 1.09
CA GLY A 58 0.66 -28.31 2.47
C GLY A 58 1.29 -27.40 3.53
N ARG A 59 1.95 -26.30 3.13
CA ARG A 59 2.48 -25.31 4.09
C ARG A 59 1.31 -24.46 4.59
N THR A 60 0.99 -24.66 5.84
CA THR A 60 0.09 -23.89 6.69
C THR A 60 0.46 -22.40 6.80
N ALA A 61 -0.55 -21.54 6.92
CA ALA A 61 -0.40 -20.10 7.04
C ALA A 61 0.03 -19.70 8.46
N ALA A 62 1.30 -19.38 8.67
CA ALA A 62 1.73 -18.76 9.91
C ALA A 62 1.52 -17.25 9.91
N VAL A 63 1.80 -16.66 11.10
CA VAL A 63 2.18 -15.25 11.25
C VAL A 63 2.98 -14.81 10.03
N GLY A 64 2.39 -13.97 9.21
CA GLY A 64 3.02 -13.48 7.99
C GLY A 64 3.92 -12.29 8.30
N ALA A 65 4.98 -12.10 7.50
CA ALA A 65 5.76 -10.86 7.55
C ALA A 65 4.96 -9.63 7.10
N THR A 66 3.77 -9.79 6.51
CA THR A 66 2.81 -8.72 6.20
C THR A 66 1.59 -8.82 7.11
N LEU A 67 1.47 -7.87 8.05
CA LEU A 67 0.43 -7.88 9.10
C LEU A 67 -0.71 -6.89 8.83
N PHE A 68 -0.43 -5.81 8.07
CA PHE A 68 -1.41 -4.76 7.79
C PHE A 68 -1.96 -4.91 6.39
N TRP A 69 -3.29 -4.89 6.27
CA TRP A 69 -3.99 -5.20 5.03
C TRP A 69 -5.03 -4.14 4.70
N LEU A 70 -5.02 -3.68 3.44
CA LEU A 70 -6.11 -2.87 2.91
C LEU A 70 -7.34 -3.73 2.64
N THR A 71 -8.47 -3.33 3.19
CA THR A 71 -9.77 -4.02 3.02
C THR A 71 -10.80 -3.15 2.33
N CYS A 72 -10.70 -1.83 2.41
CA CYS A 72 -11.64 -0.93 1.73
C CYS A 72 -11.60 -1.15 0.22
N ARG A 73 -12.78 -1.36 -0.37
CA ARG A 73 -12.91 -1.71 -1.79
C ARG A 73 -12.48 -0.58 -2.72
N ASN A 74 -12.89 0.65 -2.41
CA ASN A 74 -12.58 1.81 -3.26
C ASN A 74 -11.09 2.15 -3.17
N LEU A 75 -10.52 2.06 -1.96
CA LEU A 75 -9.07 2.20 -1.77
C LEU A 75 -8.28 1.13 -2.51
N ASN A 76 -8.60 -0.14 -2.31
CA ASN A 76 -7.96 -1.23 -3.06
C ASN A 76 -8.09 -1.02 -4.59
N ALA A 77 -9.25 -0.58 -5.08
CA ALA A 77 -9.45 -0.38 -6.51
C ALA A 77 -8.60 0.77 -7.08
N ILE A 78 -8.49 1.90 -6.39
CA ILE A 78 -7.67 3.02 -6.86
C ILE A 78 -6.17 2.71 -6.73
N ILE A 79 -5.73 2.02 -5.67
CA ILE A 79 -4.33 1.63 -5.53
C ILE A 79 -3.94 0.58 -6.60
N ALA A 80 -4.79 -0.43 -6.83
CA ALA A 80 -4.58 -1.39 -7.91
C ALA A 80 -4.52 -0.72 -9.30
N ARG A 81 -5.27 0.37 -9.49
CA ARG A 81 -5.18 1.17 -10.71
C ARG A 81 -3.80 1.79 -10.85
N PHE A 82 -3.26 2.44 -9.82
CA PHE A 82 -1.90 3.00 -9.84
C PHE A 82 -0.84 1.93 -10.13
N GLU A 83 -0.97 0.75 -9.54
CA GLU A 83 -0.07 -0.38 -9.84
C GLU A 83 -0.18 -0.84 -11.30
N GLY A 84 -1.40 -0.89 -11.85
CA GLY A 84 -1.67 -1.19 -13.26
C GLY A 84 -1.01 -0.20 -14.22
N TYR A 85 -0.94 1.08 -13.83
CA TYR A 85 -0.23 2.15 -14.54
C TYR A 85 1.22 2.33 -14.07
N ARG A 86 1.86 1.25 -13.65
CA ARG A 86 3.31 1.17 -13.38
C ARG A 86 3.85 2.12 -12.31
N CYS A 87 3.00 2.60 -11.40
CA CYS A 87 3.45 3.49 -10.32
C CYS A 87 4.40 2.78 -9.33
N VAL A 88 4.30 1.45 -9.19
CA VAL A 88 5.28 0.66 -8.40
C VAL A 88 6.70 0.83 -8.94
N GLN A 89 6.87 0.82 -10.27
CA GLN A 89 8.16 0.98 -10.93
C GLN A 89 8.64 2.44 -10.95
N ALA A 90 7.72 3.40 -10.83
CA ALA A 90 8.07 4.82 -10.77
C ALA A 90 8.77 5.18 -9.45
N VAL A 91 8.39 4.56 -8.33
CA VAL A 91 8.97 4.90 -7.02
C VAL A 91 10.48 4.63 -6.94
N PRO A 92 11.04 3.47 -7.35
CA PRO A 92 12.48 3.28 -7.37
C PRO A 92 13.22 4.28 -8.26
N ALA A 93 12.59 4.72 -9.36
CA ALA A 93 13.16 5.77 -10.21
C ALA A 93 13.22 7.12 -9.45
N VAL A 94 12.18 7.46 -8.69
CA VAL A 94 12.19 8.65 -7.81
C VAL A 94 13.22 8.52 -6.70
N MET A 95 13.35 7.36 -6.07
CA MET A 95 14.41 7.08 -5.08
C MET A 95 15.82 7.23 -5.66
N GLY A 96 16.02 6.86 -6.92
CA GLY A 96 17.29 7.06 -7.62
C GLY A 96 17.66 8.53 -7.80
N LEU A 97 16.66 9.41 -7.92
CA LEU A 97 16.84 10.85 -8.02
C LEU A 97 16.91 11.54 -6.66
N HIS A 98 16.25 10.98 -5.65
CA HIS A 98 16.17 11.53 -4.29
C HIS A 98 16.63 10.49 -3.26
N PRO A 99 17.94 10.42 -2.96
CA PRO A 99 18.49 9.46 -1.99
C PRO A 99 17.82 9.52 -0.62
N CYS A 100 17.38 10.70 -0.17
CA CYS A 100 16.64 10.84 1.08
C CYS A 100 15.36 10.01 1.13
N LEU A 101 14.61 9.88 0.03
CA LEU A 101 13.41 9.02 -0.01
C LEU A 101 13.77 7.55 0.17
N ARG A 102 14.90 7.10 -0.40
CA ARG A 102 15.39 5.74 -0.20
C ARG A 102 15.73 5.51 1.27
N ASP A 103 16.42 6.46 1.90
CA ASP A 103 16.81 6.35 3.30
C ASP A 103 15.57 6.34 4.22
N TRP A 104 14.57 7.20 3.96
CA TRP A 104 13.29 7.18 4.66
C TRP A 104 12.52 5.87 4.46
N HIS A 105 12.56 5.28 3.26
CA HIS A 105 11.95 3.97 3.01
C HIS A 105 12.64 2.86 3.81
N VAL A 106 13.98 2.83 3.82
CA VAL A 106 14.74 1.87 4.63
C VAL A 106 14.40 2.04 6.12
N GLN A 107 14.35 3.27 6.62
CA GLN A 107 13.98 3.57 8.00
C GLN A 107 12.54 3.15 8.34
N SER A 108 11.62 3.22 7.37
CA SER A 108 10.22 2.82 7.59
C SER A 108 10.04 1.33 7.90
N HIS A 109 11.02 0.47 7.59
CA HIS A 109 11.01 -0.92 8.04
C HIS A 109 11.02 -1.02 9.57
N SER A 110 11.87 -0.25 10.26
CA SER A 110 11.92 -0.21 11.72
C SER A 110 10.64 0.38 12.32
N ALA A 111 10.04 1.37 11.66
CA ALA A 111 8.74 1.92 12.05
C ALA A 111 7.63 0.86 11.96
N TYR A 112 7.64 0.06 10.90
CA TYR A 112 6.73 -1.08 10.77
C TYR A 112 6.94 -2.13 11.86
N GLU A 113 8.18 -2.52 12.14
CA GLU A 113 8.51 -3.51 13.17
C GLU A 113 8.06 -3.05 14.56
N THR A 114 8.30 -1.79 14.90
CA THR A 114 7.84 -1.16 16.13
C THR A 114 6.32 -1.20 16.22
N ARG A 115 5.63 -0.87 15.12
CA ARG A 115 4.17 -0.89 15.07
C ARG A 115 3.62 -2.32 15.19
N ALA A 116 4.24 -3.29 14.53
CA ALA A 116 3.90 -4.70 14.60
C ALA A 116 4.04 -5.24 16.03
N LYS A 117 5.14 -4.93 16.71
CA LYS A 117 5.38 -5.31 18.11
C LYS A 117 4.30 -4.80 19.05
N GLY A 118 3.74 -3.61 18.78
CA GLY A 118 2.63 -3.05 19.55
C GLY A 118 1.31 -3.80 19.42
N PHE A 119 1.14 -4.65 18.41
CA PHE A 119 -0.09 -5.41 18.18
C PHE A 119 0.05 -6.91 18.44
N LEU A 120 1.24 -7.46 18.30
CA LEU A 120 1.48 -8.89 18.48
C LEU A 120 1.62 -9.25 19.96
N SER A 121 1.05 -10.39 20.36
CA SER A 121 1.32 -10.97 21.68
C SER A 121 2.81 -11.32 21.84
N PRO A 122 3.34 -11.47 23.08
CA PRO A 122 4.74 -11.85 23.28
C PRO A 122 5.15 -13.15 22.57
N ALA A 123 4.23 -14.12 22.45
CA ALA A 123 4.47 -15.35 21.70
C ALA A 123 4.51 -15.11 20.19
N GLN A 124 3.57 -14.33 19.65
CA GLN A 124 3.53 -13.96 18.23
C GLN A 124 4.73 -13.10 17.82
N TRP A 125 5.17 -12.16 18.68
CA TRP A 125 6.36 -11.35 18.43
C TRP A 125 7.63 -12.19 18.37
N ARG A 126 7.85 -13.07 19.36
CA ARG A 126 9.02 -13.98 19.34
C ARG A 126 9.06 -14.82 18.06
N PHE A 127 7.89 -15.28 17.61
CA PHE A 127 7.77 -15.99 16.36
C PHE A 127 8.12 -15.10 15.16
N PHE A 128 7.56 -13.90 15.09
CA PHE A 128 7.80 -12.94 14.02
C PHE A 128 9.29 -12.57 13.91
N GLU A 129 9.91 -12.24 15.04
CA GLU A 129 11.32 -11.86 15.16
C GLU A 129 12.24 -13.00 14.70
N ALA A 130 12.04 -14.21 15.23
CA ALA A 130 12.87 -15.37 14.92
C ALA A 130 12.83 -15.78 13.43
N HIS A 131 11.70 -15.55 12.76
CA HIS A 131 11.48 -16.02 11.40
C HIS A 131 11.65 -14.96 10.31
N PHE A 132 11.48 -13.69 10.64
CA PHE A 132 11.50 -12.60 9.65
C PHE A 132 12.56 -11.54 9.94
N LEU A 133 12.97 -11.36 11.20
CA LEU A 133 13.97 -10.34 11.54
C LEU A 133 15.35 -10.94 11.88
N SER A 134 15.44 -12.26 12.06
CA SER A 134 16.68 -12.94 12.46
C SER A 134 17.87 -12.60 11.54
N GLN A 135 18.93 -12.08 12.16
CA GLN A 135 20.21 -11.79 11.51
C GLN A 135 21.06 -13.06 11.34
N GLU A 136 20.81 -14.09 12.15
CA GLU A 136 21.57 -15.35 12.12
C GLU A 136 21.24 -16.20 10.89
N GLN A 137 20.06 -15.99 10.29
CA GLN A 137 19.64 -16.64 9.05
C GLN A 137 19.26 -15.59 8.00
N PRO A 138 20.24 -14.93 7.35
CA PRO A 138 19.97 -13.85 6.38
C PRO A 138 19.03 -14.25 5.23
N SER A 139 18.99 -15.54 4.88
CA SER A 139 18.09 -16.08 3.85
C SER A 139 16.61 -16.06 4.28
N LEU A 140 16.33 -16.08 5.58
CA LEU A 140 15.00 -15.97 6.15
C LEU A 140 14.60 -14.52 6.42
N HIS A 141 15.57 -13.61 6.58
CA HIS A 141 15.31 -12.20 6.83
C HIS A 141 14.37 -11.61 5.77
N LYS A 142 13.35 -10.90 6.25
CA LYS A 142 12.36 -10.16 5.48
C LYS A 142 12.22 -8.79 6.10
N TYR A 143 12.26 -7.77 5.26
CA TYR A 143 12.06 -6.40 5.72
C TYR A 143 10.57 -6.10 5.86
N GLY A 144 10.24 -5.33 6.90
CA GLY A 144 8.88 -5.04 7.35
C GLY A 144 7.91 -4.50 6.29
N ASN A 145 8.41 -3.89 5.21
CA ASN A 145 7.54 -3.41 4.13
C ASN A 145 7.23 -4.52 3.15
N ALA A 146 6.04 -5.10 3.29
CA ALA A 146 5.54 -6.15 2.42
C ALA A 146 6.39 -7.44 2.37
N ALA A 147 7.24 -7.66 3.38
CA ALA A 147 8.11 -8.81 3.51
C ALA A 147 9.12 -8.96 2.35
N VAL A 148 9.75 -7.86 1.93
CA VAL A 148 10.72 -7.87 0.83
C VAL A 148 12.06 -8.49 1.25
N GLY A 149 12.84 -8.95 0.27
CA GLY A 149 14.13 -9.60 0.50
C GLY A 149 15.30 -8.64 0.72
N HIS A 150 15.16 -7.37 0.30
CA HIS A 150 16.17 -6.34 0.46
C HIS A 150 15.54 -5.03 0.96
N ALA A 151 16.27 -4.22 1.75
CA ALA A 151 15.74 -3.02 2.39
C ALA A 151 15.28 -1.93 1.39
N THR A 152 15.83 -1.94 0.17
CA THR A 152 15.44 -0.99 -0.88
C THR A 152 14.33 -1.51 -1.79
N ASP A 153 13.94 -2.77 -1.63
CA ASP A 153 12.95 -3.38 -2.51
C ASP A 153 11.54 -2.88 -2.19
N MET A 154 10.67 -3.02 -3.18
CA MET A 154 9.25 -2.83 -3.02
C MET A 154 8.46 -3.93 -3.73
N LYS A 155 7.37 -4.35 -3.09
CA LYS A 155 6.48 -5.39 -3.62
C LYS A 155 5.22 -4.81 -4.28
N CYS A 156 4.47 -4.00 -3.54
CA CYS A 156 3.21 -3.42 -3.98
C CYS A 156 2.90 -2.14 -3.19
N LEU A 157 2.15 -1.22 -3.79
CA LEU A 157 1.69 0.01 -3.13
C LEU A 157 0.63 -0.30 -2.06
N HIS A 158 -0.17 -1.34 -2.26
CA HIS A 158 -1.19 -1.74 -1.28
C HIS A 158 -0.62 -1.96 0.13
N ALA A 159 0.52 -2.66 0.23
CA ALA A 159 1.14 -2.94 1.51
C ALA A 159 1.64 -1.65 2.18
N LEU A 160 2.24 -0.75 1.41
CA LEU A 160 2.80 0.52 1.93
C LEU A 160 1.68 1.45 2.40
N VAL A 161 0.58 1.53 1.65
CA VAL A 161 -0.61 2.28 2.08
C VAL A 161 -1.25 1.64 3.31
N ALA A 162 -1.33 0.30 3.39
CA ALA A 162 -1.83 -0.37 4.60
C ALA A 162 -1.01 0.00 5.84
N GLN A 163 0.32 0.05 5.71
CA GLN A 163 1.22 0.45 6.79
C GLN A 163 0.98 1.88 7.25
N THR A 164 0.89 2.84 6.32
CA THR A 164 0.56 4.23 6.63
C THR A 164 -0.76 4.34 7.38
N LEU A 165 -1.81 3.68 6.88
CA LEU A 165 -3.13 3.70 7.53
C LEU A 165 -3.14 2.97 8.88
N ALA A 166 -2.26 1.99 9.08
CA ALA A 166 -2.06 1.32 10.37
C ALA A 166 -1.32 2.20 11.39
N GLY A 167 -0.83 3.38 11.00
CA GLY A 167 -0.07 4.30 11.84
C GLY A 167 1.42 3.96 11.95
N ALA A 168 1.97 3.17 11.02
CA ALA A 168 3.41 3.05 10.84
C ALA A 168 3.87 4.09 9.82
N ALA A 169 4.81 4.96 10.21
CA ALA A 169 5.36 5.97 9.31
C ALA A 169 5.98 5.31 8.07
N ASN A 170 5.43 5.57 6.89
CA ASN A 170 5.92 5.04 5.63
C ASN A 170 5.82 6.10 4.52
N PRO A 171 6.94 6.66 4.03
CA PRO A 171 6.92 7.81 3.13
C PRO A 171 6.22 7.51 1.81
N ILE A 172 6.32 6.27 1.33
CA ILE A 172 5.74 5.88 0.04
C ILE A 172 4.23 5.68 0.20
N GLY A 173 3.79 5.07 1.31
CA GLY A 173 2.37 4.99 1.63
C GLY A 173 1.76 6.39 1.78
N SER A 174 2.44 7.33 2.43
CA SER A 174 1.98 8.73 2.57
C SER A 174 1.92 9.46 1.22
N ILE A 175 2.91 9.27 0.34
CA ILE A 175 2.89 9.77 -1.05
C ILE A 175 1.66 9.22 -1.77
N VAL A 176 1.44 7.90 -1.74
CA VAL A 176 0.34 7.28 -2.47
C VAL A 176 -1.02 7.73 -1.96
N VAL A 177 -1.21 7.86 -0.64
CA VAL A 177 -2.46 8.39 -0.06
C VAL A 177 -2.69 9.84 -0.50
N ASN A 178 -1.67 10.69 -0.38
CA ASN A 178 -1.78 12.08 -0.81
C ASN A 178 -1.98 12.21 -2.33
N TYR A 179 -1.49 11.26 -3.12
CA TYR A 179 -1.77 11.21 -4.55
C TYR A 179 -3.26 10.93 -4.84
N VAL A 180 -3.92 10.07 -4.07
CA VAL A 180 -5.40 9.90 -4.16
C VAL A 180 -6.11 11.23 -3.87
N LEU A 181 -5.65 11.96 -2.86
CA LEU A 181 -6.22 13.26 -2.48
C LEU A 181 -6.01 14.33 -3.57
N LEU A 182 -4.83 14.35 -4.21
CA LEU A 182 -4.57 15.21 -5.37
C LEU A 182 -5.51 14.88 -6.52
N GLN A 183 -5.66 13.59 -6.88
CA GLN A 183 -6.57 13.21 -7.96
C GLN A 183 -8.01 13.62 -7.64
N HIS A 184 -8.44 13.48 -6.39
CA HIS A 184 -9.75 13.94 -5.95
C HIS A 184 -9.91 15.46 -6.12
N GLN A 185 -8.90 16.26 -5.75
CA GLN A 185 -8.92 17.70 -5.96
C GLN A 185 -9.10 18.04 -7.45
N LEU A 186 -8.29 17.44 -8.32
CA LEU A 186 -8.35 17.66 -9.77
C LEU A 186 -9.71 17.27 -10.37
N VAL A 187 -10.27 16.14 -9.95
CA VAL A 187 -11.61 15.69 -10.35
C VAL A 187 -12.70 16.66 -9.88
N SER A 188 -12.57 17.17 -8.65
CA SER A 188 -13.54 18.14 -8.09
C SER A 188 -13.49 19.45 -8.86
N GLU A 189 -12.29 19.98 -9.14
CA GLU A 189 -12.11 21.18 -9.98
C GLU A 189 -12.72 20.99 -11.38
N ALA A 190 -12.56 19.81 -11.98
CA ALA A 190 -13.12 19.54 -13.31
C ALA A 190 -14.66 19.48 -13.32
N ALA A 191 -15.27 19.01 -12.21
CA ALA A 191 -16.73 18.93 -12.09
C ALA A 191 -17.39 20.31 -12.01
N GLU A 192 -16.73 21.30 -11.40
CA GLU A 192 -17.24 22.68 -11.30
C GLU A 192 -17.29 23.40 -12.66
N VAL A 193 -16.47 22.97 -13.63
CA VAL A 193 -16.35 23.61 -14.95
C VAL A 193 -17.38 23.06 -15.97
N GLY A 194 -18.11 21.98 -15.66
CA GLY A 194 -18.89 21.22 -16.64
C GLY A 194 -20.40 21.43 -16.64
N ASN A 195 -20.91 22.33 -17.51
CA ASN A 195 -22.32 22.40 -17.92
C ASN A 195 -22.44 22.38 -19.46
N SER A 196 -22.02 21.28 -20.11
CA SER A 196 -21.99 21.23 -21.59
C SER A 196 -22.21 19.83 -22.17
N GLU A 197 -22.64 19.81 -23.44
CA GLU A 197 -23.11 18.69 -24.25
C GLU A 197 -22.36 17.35 -24.08
N GLN A 198 -23.10 16.25 -24.30
CA GLN A 198 -22.70 14.88 -23.98
C GLN A 198 -21.42 14.41 -24.71
N GLN A 199 -21.17 14.87 -25.94
CA GLN A 199 -19.95 14.54 -26.69
C GLN A 199 -18.71 15.24 -26.11
N ALA A 200 -18.84 16.52 -25.71
CA ALA A 200 -17.79 17.26 -25.01
C ALA A 200 -17.52 16.68 -23.62
N ALA A 201 -18.49 16.01 -22.99
CA ALA A 201 -18.29 15.33 -21.71
C ALA A 201 -17.40 14.08 -21.84
N GLU A 202 -17.59 13.27 -22.89
CA GLU A 202 -16.78 12.07 -23.10
C GLU A 202 -15.32 12.39 -23.46
N GLU A 203 -15.08 13.37 -24.33
CA GLU A 203 -13.71 13.81 -24.67
C GLU A 203 -12.98 14.35 -23.44
N ARG A 204 -13.65 15.17 -22.61
CA ARG A 204 -13.12 15.63 -21.32
C ARG A 204 -12.77 14.48 -20.41
N ARG A 205 -13.62 13.44 -20.33
CA ARG A 205 -13.36 12.25 -19.51
C ARG A 205 -12.14 11.48 -20.00
N LEU A 206 -11.98 11.31 -21.31
CA LEU A 206 -10.81 10.65 -21.89
C LEU A 206 -9.52 11.43 -21.61
N SER A 207 -9.54 12.75 -21.74
CA SER A 207 -8.39 13.61 -21.42
C SER A 207 -8.06 13.61 -19.92
N MET A 208 -9.08 13.67 -19.05
CA MET A 208 -8.94 13.50 -17.60
C MET A 208 -8.24 12.18 -17.29
N ARG A 209 -8.74 11.10 -17.88
CA ARG A 209 -8.23 9.76 -17.66
C ARG A 209 -6.79 9.63 -18.13
N ALA A 210 -6.46 10.13 -19.32
CA ALA A 210 -5.09 10.13 -19.82
C ALA A 210 -4.12 10.86 -18.87
N THR A 211 -4.57 11.95 -18.25
CA THR A 211 -3.76 12.72 -17.30
C THR A 211 -3.62 11.99 -15.95
N LEU A 212 -4.72 11.54 -15.35
CA LEU A 212 -4.72 10.94 -14.01
C LEU A 212 -4.19 9.49 -13.98
N ASP A 213 -4.22 8.78 -15.11
CA ASP A 213 -3.58 7.46 -15.25
C ASP A 213 -2.09 7.56 -15.63
N SER A 214 -1.57 8.78 -15.83
CA SER A 214 -0.20 8.99 -16.26
C SER A 214 0.79 8.65 -15.13
N THR A 215 1.68 7.69 -15.39
CA THR A 215 2.83 7.40 -14.53
C THR A 215 3.74 8.63 -14.37
N LEU A 216 3.76 9.53 -15.36
CA LEU A 216 4.52 10.78 -15.28
C LEU A 216 3.95 11.69 -14.19
N LEU A 217 2.62 11.87 -14.14
CA LEU A 217 1.98 12.68 -13.11
C LEU A 217 2.28 12.12 -11.70
N PHE A 218 2.21 10.79 -11.52
CA PHE A 218 2.58 10.18 -10.25
C PHE A 218 4.05 10.42 -9.88
N SER A 219 4.97 10.28 -10.85
CA SER A 219 6.41 10.53 -10.65
C SER A 219 6.68 11.98 -10.27
N ASP A 220 6.09 12.94 -10.98
CA ASP A 220 6.28 14.36 -10.71
C ASP A 220 5.66 14.79 -9.38
N PHE A 221 4.50 14.22 -9.02
CA PHE A 221 3.93 14.37 -7.69
C PHE A 221 4.88 13.87 -6.60
N ALA A 222 5.41 12.64 -6.74
CA ALA A 222 6.31 12.06 -5.76
C ALA A 222 7.61 12.87 -5.61
N LYS A 223 8.21 13.35 -6.71
CA LYS A 223 9.38 14.25 -6.68
C LYS A 223 9.05 15.56 -5.95
N ALA A 224 7.93 16.19 -6.28
CA ALA A 224 7.52 17.46 -5.66
C ALA A 224 7.26 17.28 -4.16
N PHE A 225 6.62 16.19 -3.76
CA PHE A 225 6.40 15.81 -2.37
C PHE A 225 7.73 15.66 -1.61
N VAL A 226 8.66 14.87 -2.16
CA VAL A 226 9.97 14.62 -1.53
C VAL A 226 10.78 15.90 -1.42
N LYS A 227 10.81 16.71 -2.49
CA LYS A 227 11.49 18.01 -2.50
C LYS A 227 10.95 18.92 -1.40
N ALA A 228 9.63 19.07 -1.33
CA ALA A 228 8.96 19.89 -0.33
C ALA A 228 9.23 19.42 1.12
N ALA A 229 9.42 18.10 1.31
CA ALA A 229 9.80 17.53 2.58
C ALA A 229 11.28 17.79 2.92
N SER A 230 12.19 17.55 1.97
CA SER A 230 13.64 17.62 2.21
C SER A 230 14.19 19.05 2.35
N GLU A 231 13.52 20.04 1.78
CA GLU A 231 13.98 21.45 1.83
C GLU A 231 13.60 22.16 3.14
N ARG A 232 12.85 21.49 4.02
CA ARG A 232 12.41 22.08 5.29
C ARG A 232 13.31 21.64 6.44
N PRO A 233 13.65 22.55 7.37
CA PRO A 233 14.37 22.19 8.59
C PRO A 233 13.40 21.50 9.55
N CYS A 234 13.23 20.19 9.40
CA CYS A 234 12.52 19.32 10.34
C CYS A 234 13.42 18.13 10.72
N GLY A 235 13.27 17.62 11.94
CA GLY A 235 14.00 16.43 12.39
C GLY A 235 13.60 15.20 11.59
N GLU A 236 12.31 15.03 11.33
CA GLU A 236 11.74 13.89 10.62
C GLU A 236 10.71 14.34 9.57
N TRP A 237 10.65 13.67 8.42
CA TRP A 237 9.73 14.02 7.32
C TRP A 237 8.26 13.87 7.72
N HIS A 238 7.94 12.95 8.63
CA HIS A 238 6.57 12.63 9.03
C HIS A 238 5.97 13.62 10.04
N ASP A 239 6.77 14.55 10.58
CA ASP A 239 6.31 15.65 11.44
C ASP A 239 5.78 16.85 10.63
N LEU A 240 5.98 16.84 9.31
CA LEU A 240 5.56 17.92 8.44
C LEU A 240 4.03 17.96 8.32
N CYS A 241 3.47 19.15 8.53
CA CYS A 241 2.05 19.42 8.36
C CYS A 241 1.82 20.70 7.54
N ASN A 242 0.71 20.74 6.80
CA ASN A 242 0.29 21.90 6.00
C ASN A 242 1.37 22.41 5.04
N VAL A 243 2.12 21.49 4.44
CA VAL A 243 3.14 21.81 3.42
C VAL A 243 2.44 22.01 2.09
N TYR A 244 2.57 23.20 1.52
CA TYR A 244 2.13 23.49 0.15
C TYR A 244 3.28 23.32 -0.83
N PHE A 245 2.99 22.72 -1.98
CA PHE A 245 3.93 22.61 -3.09
C PHE A 245 3.19 22.56 -4.44
N GLU A 246 3.92 22.88 -5.50
CA GLU A 246 3.40 22.80 -6.86
C GLU A 246 3.68 21.42 -7.46
N VAL A 247 2.66 20.86 -8.12
CA VAL A 247 2.73 19.59 -8.82
C VAL A 247 2.63 19.87 -10.32
N PRO A 248 3.69 19.60 -11.11
CA PRO A 248 3.62 19.70 -12.56
C PRO A 248 2.54 18.79 -13.12
N LEU A 249 1.78 19.30 -14.08
CA LEU A 249 0.79 18.51 -14.82
C LEU A 249 1.37 18.15 -16.20
N PRO A 250 1.08 16.93 -16.73
CA PRO A 250 1.46 16.55 -18.09
C PRO A 250 0.99 17.56 -19.14
N GLU A 251 1.76 17.75 -20.21
CA GLU A 251 1.36 18.57 -21.34
C GLU A 251 0.06 18.06 -21.97
N GLY A 252 -0.78 18.99 -22.46
CA GLY A 252 -2.08 18.65 -23.06
C GLY A 252 -3.15 18.19 -22.06
N ASN A 253 -2.96 18.41 -20.76
CA ASN A 253 -3.98 18.09 -19.75
C ASN A 253 -5.25 18.93 -19.94
N MET A 254 -6.38 18.36 -19.52
CA MET A 254 -7.70 19.00 -19.66
C MET A 254 -7.87 20.31 -18.89
N TRP A 255 -7.06 20.56 -17.85
CA TRP A 255 -7.16 21.78 -17.05
C TRP A 255 -6.44 22.95 -17.70
N CYS A 256 -5.70 22.73 -18.80
CA CYS A 256 -4.88 23.75 -19.46
C CYS A 256 -3.91 24.46 -18.50
N LYS A 257 -3.47 23.76 -17.44
CA LYS A 257 -2.56 24.27 -16.40
C LYS A 257 -1.19 23.63 -16.55
N LYS A 258 -0.11 24.37 -16.26
CA LYS A 258 1.24 23.79 -16.18
C LYS A 258 1.49 23.04 -14.88
N ALA A 259 0.87 23.49 -13.80
CA ALA A 259 0.99 22.91 -12.47
C ALA A 259 -0.28 23.16 -11.66
N VAL A 260 -0.43 22.41 -10.57
CA VAL A 260 -1.48 22.60 -9.56
C VAL A 260 -0.85 22.73 -8.18
N GLN A 261 -1.37 23.64 -7.36
CA GLN A 261 -0.96 23.74 -5.96
C GLN A 261 -1.64 22.65 -5.15
N TYR A 262 -0.86 21.92 -4.36
CA TYR A 262 -1.35 20.86 -3.48
C TYR A 262 -0.89 21.10 -2.04
N MET A 263 -1.75 20.81 -1.08
CA MET A 263 -1.42 20.82 0.34
C MET A 263 -1.31 19.39 0.86
N TRP A 264 -0.14 19.04 1.36
CA TRP A 264 0.09 17.78 2.05
C TRP A 264 -0.80 17.63 3.28
N ARG A 265 -1.54 16.52 3.34
CA ARG A 265 -2.22 16.00 4.53
C ARG A 265 -1.32 15.05 5.31
N ALA A 266 -1.04 15.40 6.56
CA ALA A 266 -0.30 14.53 7.47
C ALA A 266 -1.09 13.24 7.74
N ASP A 267 -0.38 12.13 7.97
CA ASP A 267 -1.01 10.82 8.12
C ASP A 267 -1.99 10.77 9.32
N SER A 268 -1.67 11.53 10.38
CA SER A 268 -2.52 11.70 11.57
C SER A 268 -3.87 12.38 11.28
N GLN A 269 -3.99 13.10 10.17
CA GLN A 269 -5.21 13.79 9.75
C GLN A 269 -6.11 12.94 8.85
N LEU A 270 -5.65 11.78 8.37
CA LEU A 270 -6.38 10.99 7.38
C LEU A 270 -7.73 10.48 7.92
N ALA A 271 -7.79 10.14 9.20
CA ALA A 271 -9.00 9.63 9.84
C ALA A 271 -10.10 10.70 10.02
N SER A 272 -9.74 11.99 10.00
CA SER A 272 -10.68 13.11 10.17
C SER A 272 -11.07 13.79 8.87
N LEU A 273 -10.66 13.25 7.72
CA LEU A 273 -11.02 13.80 6.41
C LEU A 273 -12.54 13.75 6.19
N CYS A 274 -13.09 14.85 5.69
CA CYS A 274 -14.47 14.93 5.21
C CYS A 274 -14.48 15.54 3.79
N PRO A 275 -15.00 14.82 2.76
CA PRO A 275 -15.29 13.39 2.77
C PRO A 275 -14.04 12.54 3.10
N ASP A 276 -14.24 11.31 3.57
CA ASP A 276 -13.15 10.41 3.96
C ASP A 276 -12.35 9.87 2.76
N LEU A 277 -11.27 9.14 3.02
CA LEU A 277 -10.40 8.63 1.96
C LEU A 277 -11.11 7.63 1.02
N CYS A 278 -12.09 6.86 1.53
CA CYS A 278 -12.87 5.92 0.75
C CYS A 278 -13.78 6.63 -0.26
N ALA A 279 -14.53 7.63 0.20
CA ALA A 279 -15.40 8.43 -0.63
C ALA A 279 -14.60 9.21 -1.69
N ARG A 280 -13.44 9.77 -1.31
CA ARG A 280 -12.55 10.43 -2.27
C ARG A 280 -12.04 9.50 -3.36
N ALA A 281 -11.61 8.29 -2.98
CA ALA A 281 -11.22 7.26 -3.95
C ALA A 281 -12.38 6.87 -4.88
N LEU A 282 -13.60 6.75 -4.33
CA LEU A 282 -14.80 6.46 -5.12
C LEU A 282 -15.10 7.56 -6.15
N THR A 283 -15.05 8.83 -5.74
CA THR A 283 -15.25 9.98 -6.63
C THR A 283 -14.28 9.94 -7.81
N VAL A 284 -12.99 9.68 -7.55
CA VAL A 284 -11.98 9.55 -8.61
C VAL A 284 -12.30 8.38 -9.53
N LEU A 285 -12.58 7.20 -8.97
CA LEU A 285 -12.91 6.02 -9.77
C LEU A 285 -14.15 6.24 -10.65
N HIS A 286 -15.20 6.89 -10.12
CA HIS A 286 -16.40 7.22 -10.87
C HIS A 286 -16.10 8.19 -12.02
N ALA A 287 -15.34 9.26 -11.78
CA ALA A 287 -14.97 10.21 -12.82
C ALA A 287 -14.17 9.53 -13.95
N LEU A 288 -13.27 8.61 -13.61
CA LEU A 288 -12.43 7.92 -14.59
C LEU A 288 -13.18 6.82 -15.37
N GLU A 289 -14.05 6.07 -14.71
CA GLU A 289 -14.67 4.88 -15.30
C GLU A 289 -16.06 5.15 -15.89
N GLY A 290 -16.70 6.28 -15.54
CA GLY A 290 -18.04 6.66 -15.99
C GLY A 290 -19.18 5.84 -15.39
N HIS A 291 -18.86 4.83 -14.57
CA HIS A 291 -19.82 3.94 -13.95
C HIS A 291 -19.28 3.43 -12.61
N SER A 292 -20.16 3.09 -11.67
CA SER A 292 -19.75 2.35 -10.47
C SER A 292 -19.27 0.94 -10.86
N ARG A 293 -18.06 0.56 -10.44
CA ARG A 293 -17.55 -0.80 -10.66
C ARG A 293 -18.55 -1.84 -10.18
N ARG A 294 -18.84 -2.84 -11.02
CA ARG A 294 -19.57 -4.05 -10.59
C ARG A 294 -18.85 -4.65 -9.37
N ARG A 295 -19.63 -5.00 -8.33
CA ARG A 295 -19.13 -5.65 -7.10
C ARG A 295 -18.39 -6.94 -7.49
N HIS A 296 -17.06 -6.87 -7.58
CA HIS A 296 -16.24 -8.06 -7.74
C HIS A 296 -16.31 -8.85 -6.44
N LYS A 297 -16.89 -10.06 -6.49
CA LYS A 297 -17.11 -10.98 -5.36
C LYS A 297 -15.85 -11.47 -4.62
N LYS A 298 -14.64 -11.02 -4.99
CA LYS A 298 -13.42 -11.41 -4.25
C LYS A 298 -13.28 -10.56 -2.99
N HIS A 299 -14.14 -10.85 -2.00
CA HIS A 299 -14.07 -10.37 -0.63
C HIS A 299 -13.03 -11.16 0.18
N ARG A 300 -11.78 -11.19 -0.29
CA ARG A 300 -10.71 -11.79 0.50
C ARG A 300 -9.75 -10.68 0.86
N VAL A 301 -9.47 -10.54 2.16
CA VAL A 301 -8.19 -9.99 2.62
C VAL A 301 -7.13 -10.71 1.77
N ASN A 302 -6.37 -9.96 0.97
CA ASN A 302 -5.62 -10.50 -0.17
C ASN A 302 -4.69 -11.66 0.20
#